data_AF-A0A2A7D6F1-F1
#
_entry.id   AF-A0A2A7D6F1-F1
#
_cell.length_a   1.000
_cell.length_b   1.000
_cell.length_c   1.000
_cell.angle_alpha   90.00
_cell.angle_beta   90.00
_cell.angle_gamma   90.00
#
_symmetry.space_group_name_H-M   'P 1'
#
loop_
_entity.id
_entity.type
_entity.pdbx_description
1 polymer ?
#
loop_
_entity_poly.entity_id
_entity_poly.type
_entity_poly.pdbx_seq_one_letter_code
_entity_poly.pdbx_strand_id
1 'polypeptide(L)' 'MGSIEKFKLIKVNYENGSAISSSILAEYNFKRMETTR' A
#
# COMPACT_ATOMS: atom_id res chain seq x y z
N MET A 1 -20.23 5.51 -10.40
CA MET A 1 -19.98 4.89 -9.08
C MET A 1 -18.52 4.48 -9.06
N GLY A 2 -17.67 5.23 -8.35
CA GLY A 2 -16.24 4.96 -8.31
C GLY A 2 -15.92 3.57 -7.73
N SER A 3 -14.90 2.91 -8.29
CA SER A 3 -14.40 1.64 -7.76
C SER A 3 -13.60 1.85 -6.48
N ILE A 4 -13.74 0.93 -5.53
CA ILE A 4 -12.89 0.87 -4.34
C ILE A 4 -11.72 -0.06 -4.67
N GLU A 5 -10.50 0.41 -4.46
CA GLU A 5 -9.26 -0.36 -4.61
C GLU A 5 -8.69 -0.64 -3.23
N LYS A 6 -8.09 -1.82 -3.04
CA LYS A 6 -7.48 -2.21 -1.77
C LYS A 6 -5.97 -2.15 -1.88
N PHE A 7 -5.34 -1.33 -1.04
CA PHE A 7 -3.89 -1.19 -0.94
C PHE A 7 -3.38 -1.83 0.35
N LYS A 8 -2.18 -2.42 0.29
CA LYS A 8 -1.50 -2.95 1.47
C LYS A 8 -0.30 -2.06 1.80
N LEU A 9 -0.25 -1.59 3.04
CA LEU A 9 0.94 -0.90 3.55
C LEU A 9 1.90 -1.95 4.10
N ILE A 10 3.12 -1.97 3.58
CA ILE A 10 4.13 -2.98 3.92
C ILE A 10 5.30 -2.27 4.60
N LYS A 11 5.70 -2.78 5.77
CA LYS A 11 6.97 -2.42 6.38
C LYS A 11 8.03 -3.35 5.84
N VAL A 12 9.14 -2.77 5.38
CA VAL A 12 10.32 -3.52 4.98
C VAL A 12 11.41 -3.22 6.00
N ASN A 13 11.99 -4.27 6.58
CA ASN A 13 13.14 -4.17 7.47
C ASN A 13 14.41 -4.34 6.63
N TYR A 14 15.35 -3.45 6.86
CA TYR A 14 16.65 -3.44 6.17
C TYR A 14 17.76 -3.67 7.18
N GLU A 15 18.79 -4.39 6.76
CA GLU A 15 20.05 -4.55 7.48
C GLU A 15 21.20 -4.32 6.49
N ASN A 16 22.14 -3.43 6.83
CA ASN A 16 23.26 -3.06 5.96
C ASN A 16 22.83 -2.67 4.52
N GLY A 17 21.69 -2.00 4.38
CA GLY A 17 21.13 -1.59 3.08
C GLY A 17 20.44 -2.70 2.29
N SER A 18 20.45 -3.94 2.78
CA SER A 18 19.75 -5.07 2.17
C SER A 18 18.40 -5.30 2.85
N ALA A 19 17.35 -5.54 2.07
CA ALA A 19 16.05 -5.91 2.61
C ALA A 19 16.12 -7.34 3.16
N ILE A 20 15.78 -7.53 4.44
CA ILE A 20 15.87 -8.83 5.12
C ILE A 20 14.49 -9.44 5.42
N SER A 21 13.47 -8.61 5.60
CA SER A 21 12.11 -9.09 5.82
C SER A 21 11.09 -7.99 5.54
N SER A 22 9.85 -8.40 5.34
CA SER A 22 8.73 -7.48 5.22
C SER A 22 7.50 -8.03 5.90
N SER A 23 6.66 -7.13 6.44
CA SER A 23 5.38 -7.48 7.04
C SER A 23 4.30 -6.47 6.65
N ILE A 24 3.05 -6.94 6.60
CA ILE A 24 1.90 -6.07 6.36
C ILE A 24 1.61 -5.31 7.65
N LEU A 25 1.60 -3.98 7.56
CA LEU A 25 1.21 -3.12 8.68
C LEU A 25 -0.29 -2.89 8.71
N ALA A 26 -0.88 -2.69 7.53
CA ALA A 26 -2.30 -2.39 7.40
C ALA A 26 -2.81 -2.67 5.98
N GLU A 27 -4.11 -2.88 5.87
CA GLU A 27 -4.83 -2.91 4.60
C GLU A 27 -5.80 -1.74 4.55
N TYR A 28 -5.75 -0.96 3.47
CA TYR A 28 -6.56 0.25 3.31
C TYR A 28 -7.40 0.18 2.04
N ASN A 29 -8.70 0.47 2.17
CA ASN A 29 -9.62 0.59 1.04
C ASN A 29 -9.64 2.05 0.58
N PHE A 30 -9.10 2.32 -0.60
CA PHE A 30 -9.09 3.64 -1.21
C PHE A 30 -10.20 3.74 -2.26
N LYS A 31 -11.00 4.80 -2.20
CA LYS A 31 -11.95 5.12 -3.28
C LYS A 31 -11.19 5.82 -4.39
N ARG A 32 -11.26 5.31 -5.62
CA ARG A 32 -10.77 6.08 -6.76
C ARG A 32 -11.55 7.39 -6.86
N MET A 33 -10.85 8.51 -6.75
CA MET A 33 -11.37 9.79 -7.22
C MET A 33 -11.29 9.77 -8.75
N GLU A 34 -12.42 9.96 -9.42
CA GLU A 34 -12.42 10.22 -10.85
C GLU A 34 -11.76 11.58 -11.06
N THR A 35 -10.57 11.62 -11.69
CA THR A 35 -10.00 12.87 -12.16
C THR A 35 -10.86 13.33 -13.33
N THR A 36 -11.76 14.28 -13.08
CA THR A 36 -12.47 14.96 -14.17
C THR A 36 -11.42 15.61 -15.07
N ARG A 37 -11.37 15.18 -16.33
CA ARG A 37 -10.55 15.81 -17.38
C ARG A 37 -11.26 17.06 -17.89
#